data_AF-A0A1F6WV48-F1
#
_entry.id   AF-A0A1F6WV48-F1
#
_cell.length_a   1.000
_cell.length_b   1.000
_cell.length_c   1.000
_cell.angle_alpha   90.00
_cell.angle_beta   90.00
_cell.angle_gamma   90.00
#
_symmetry.space_group_name_H-M   'P 1'
#
loop_
_entity.id
_entity.type
_entity.pdbx_description
1 polymer ?
#
loop_
_entity_poly.entity_id
_entity_poly.type
_entity_poly.pdbx_seq_one_letter_code
_entity_poly.pdbx_strand_id
1 'polypeptide(L)'
;MTKNIAQMEKNLNLAKNRFEPSKITELQTLDKRLRASSEILSKHIAITPIFEALQAMTMKTVRYTKFSYEFGNEKNAKVAIKMSGLAVGYRSIAFQSDLFAQNKNFIDPVFSNLTLDNNGNVLFDLEFSVDPSFVDYKQMLLTQSQV
;
A
#
# COMPACT_ATOMS: atom_id res chain seq x y z
N MET A 1 -10.88 -66.71 -14.31
CA MET A 1 -10.98 -65.30 -14.76
C MET A 1 -10.76 -64.28 -13.64
N THR A 2 -11.17 -64.56 -12.41
CA THR A 2 -11.02 -63.65 -11.24
C THR A 2 -9.58 -63.32 -10.82
N LYS A 3 -8.62 -64.26 -10.92
CA LYS A 3 -7.20 -64.00 -10.59
C LYS A 3 -6.54 -62.93 -11.47
N ASN A 4 -6.90 -62.85 -12.75
CA ASN A 4 -6.31 -61.87 -13.67
C ASN A 4 -6.78 -60.45 -13.37
N ILE A 5 -8.04 -60.27 -12.98
CA ILE A 5 -8.59 -58.97 -12.60
C ILE A 5 -7.92 -58.45 -11.32
N ALA A 6 -7.75 -59.31 -10.31
CA ALA A 6 -7.06 -58.95 -9.07
C ALA A 6 -5.60 -58.55 -9.29
N GLN A 7 -4.88 -59.21 -10.21
CA GLN A 7 -3.50 -58.85 -10.55
C GLN A 7 -3.43 -57.52 -11.32
N MET A 8 -4.37 -57.26 -12.23
CA MET A 8 -4.47 -55.98 -12.93
C MET A 8 -4.78 -54.84 -11.96
N GLU A 9 -5.68 -55.03 -11.00
CA GLU A 9 -6.01 -54.06 -9.96
C GLU A 9 -4.79 -53.74 -9.06
N LYS A 10 -4.03 -54.77 -8.66
CA LYS A 10 -2.79 -54.59 -7.90
C LYS A 10 -1.74 -53.79 -8.68
N ASN A 11 -1.53 -54.12 -9.96
CA ASN A 11 -0.60 -53.41 -10.83
C ASN A 11 -1.04 -51.95 -11.03
N LEU A 12 -2.34 -51.70 -11.17
CA LEU A 12 -2.91 -50.37 -11.32
C LEU A 12 -2.73 -49.52 -10.05
N ASN A 13 -2.94 -50.11 -8.87
CA ASN A 13 -2.70 -49.42 -7.60
C ASN A 13 -1.20 -49.14 -7.37
N LEU A 14 -0.31 -50.06 -7.73
CA LEU A 14 1.15 -49.83 -7.67
C LEU A 14 1.56 -48.69 -8.61
N ALA A 15 1.03 -48.67 -9.83
CA ALA A 15 1.28 -47.59 -10.78
C ALA A 15 0.74 -46.25 -10.26
N LYS A 16 -0.48 -46.24 -9.70
CA LYS A 16 -1.10 -45.04 -9.10
C LYS A 16 -0.30 -44.50 -7.92
N ASN A 17 0.21 -45.38 -7.06
CA ASN A 17 1.00 -45.00 -5.88
C ASN A 17 2.38 -44.46 -6.25
N ARG A 18 2.98 -44.89 -7.37
CA ARG A 18 4.23 -44.31 -7.90
C ARG A 18 4.10 -42.85 -8.30
N PHE A 19 2.89 -42.39 -8.61
CA PHE A 19 2.61 -40.97 -8.87
C PHE A 19 2.39 -40.16 -7.59
N GLU A 20 2.44 -40.79 -6.41
CA GLU A 20 2.26 -40.15 -5.11
C GLU A 20 1.06 -39.16 -5.09
N PRO A 21 -0.20 -39.65 -5.24
CA PRO A 21 -1.36 -38.77 -5.37
C PRO A 21 -1.52 -37.75 -4.22
N SER A 22 -1.08 -38.12 -3.02
CA SER A 22 -1.00 -37.23 -1.85
C SER A 22 -0.03 -36.07 -2.09
N LYS A 23 1.15 -36.33 -2.68
CA LYS A 23 2.13 -35.30 -2.99
C LYS A 23 1.62 -34.35 -4.08
N ILE A 24 0.95 -34.87 -5.09
CA ILE A 24 0.28 -34.05 -6.12
C ILE A 24 -0.74 -33.11 -5.46
N THR A 25 -1.54 -33.61 -4.53
CA THR A 25 -2.56 -32.82 -3.81
C THR A 25 -1.92 -31.73 -2.95
N GLU A 26 -0.80 -32.05 -2.28
CA GLU A 26 -0.01 -31.09 -1.51
C GLU A 26 0.52 -29.95 -2.40
N LEU A 27 1.13 -30.30 -3.54
CA LEU A 27 1.66 -29.32 -4.50
C LEU A 27 0.56 -28.44 -5.10
N GLN A 28 -0.60 -29.02 -5.43
CA GLN A 28 -1.77 -28.24 -5.88
C GLN A 28 -2.27 -27.27 -4.81
N THR A 29 -2.25 -27.69 -3.54
CA THR A 29 -2.65 -26.83 -2.42
C THR A 29 -1.64 -25.70 -2.22
N LEU A 30 -0.35 -25.99 -2.34
CA LEU A 30 0.71 -24.99 -2.27
C LEU A 30 0.59 -23.96 -3.40
N ASP A 31 0.41 -24.40 -4.65
CA ASP A 31 0.21 -23.50 -5.80
C ASP A 31 -0.99 -22.56 -5.59
N LYS A 32 -2.12 -23.09 -5.11
CA LYS A 32 -3.30 -22.27 -4.76
C LYS A 32 -2.96 -21.21 -3.71
N ARG A 33 -2.23 -21.59 -2.65
CA ARG A 33 -1.80 -20.64 -1.60
C ARG A 33 -0.88 -19.57 -2.16
N LEU A 34 0.13 -19.94 -2.94
CA LEU A 34 1.07 -19.00 -3.55
C LEU A 34 0.37 -18.01 -4.49
N ARG A 35 -0.57 -18.48 -5.32
CA ARG A 35 -1.36 -17.61 -6.18
C ARG A 35 -2.22 -16.62 -5.39
N ALA A 36 -2.91 -17.12 -4.37
CA ALA A 36 -3.73 -16.26 -3.50
C ALA A 36 -2.86 -15.21 -2.78
N SER A 37 -1.71 -15.60 -2.23
CA SER A 37 -0.76 -14.68 -1.62
C SER A 37 -0.23 -13.63 -2.61
N SER A 38 0.13 -14.06 -3.83
CA SER A 38 0.59 -13.15 -4.88
C SER A 38 -0.50 -12.16 -5.29
N GLU A 39 -1.76 -12.61 -5.36
CA GLU A 39 -2.89 -11.73 -5.69
C GLU A 39 -3.12 -10.68 -4.60
N ILE A 40 -3.11 -11.09 -3.33
CA ILE A 40 -3.25 -10.15 -2.19
C ILE A 40 -2.10 -9.14 -2.20
N LEU A 41 -0.86 -9.59 -2.38
CA LEU A 41 0.31 -8.72 -2.36
C LEU A 41 0.32 -7.73 -3.54
N SER A 42 -0.14 -8.18 -4.71
CA SER A 42 -0.21 -7.34 -5.93
C SER A 42 -1.22 -6.20 -5.84
N LYS A 43 -2.12 -6.24 -4.85
CA LYS A 43 -3.14 -5.21 -4.60
C LYS A 43 -2.91 -4.50 -3.26
N HIS A 44 -1.79 -4.79 -2.59
CA HIS A 44 -1.52 -4.21 -1.28
C HIS A 44 -1.07 -2.76 -1.43
N ILE A 45 -1.73 -1.87 -0.68
CA ILE A 45 -1.40 -0.45 -0.65
C ILE A 45 -0.54 -0.18 0.59
N ALA A 46 0.66 0.33 0.37
CA ALA A 46 1.63 0.70 1.38
C ALA A 46 1.59 2.21 1.64
N ILE A 47 1.31 2.61 2.89
CA ILE A 47 1.25 4.02 3.28
C ILE A 47 2.63 4.63 3.56
N THR A 48 3.64 3.81 3.86
CA THR A 48 4.99 4.23 4.28
C THR A 48 5.64 5.27 3.35
N PRO A 49 5.58 5.15 2.00
CA PRO A 49 6.17 6.14 1.09
C PRO A 49 5.63 7.56 1.28
N ILE A 50 4.37 7.71 1.72
CA ILE A 50 3.80 9.02 2.02
C ILE A 50 4.50 9.65 3.22
N PHE A 51 4.78 8.88 4.27
CA PHE A 51 5.49 9.40 5.44
C PHE A 51 6.93 9.79 5.11
N GLU A 52 7.61 9.04 4.24
CA GLU A 52 8.94 9.40 3.74
C GLU A 52 8.91 10.72 2.95
N ALA A 53 7.95 10.88 2.05
CA ALA A 53 7.75 12.11 1.29
C ALA A 53 7.41 13.29 2.20
N LEU A 54 6.51 13.11 3.16
CA LEU A 54 6.17 14.13 4.16
C LEU A 54 7.42 14.50 4.97
N GLN A 55 8.18 13.54 5.46
CA GLN A 55 9.40 13.80 6.23
C GLN A 55 10.41 14.65 5.44
N ALA A 56 10.60 14.36 4.15
CA ALA A 56 11.55 15.09 3.31
C ALA A 56 11.10 16.53 3.00
N MET A 57 9.80 16.79 2.92
CA MET A 57 9.25 18.08 2.49
C MET A 57 8.75 18.98 3.62
N THR A 58 8.56 18.42 4.82
CA THR A 58 8.04 19.19 5.96
C THR A 58 9.08 20.19 6.44
N MET A 59 8.71 21.46 6.46
CA MET A 59 9.55 22.51 7.01
C MET A 59 9.66 22.38 8.53
N LYS A 60 10.79 22.83 9.09
CA LYS A 60 10.96 22.92 10.56
C LYS A 60 9.93 23.81 11.26
N THR A 61 9.29 24.71 10.53
CA THR A 61 8.27 25.64 11.04
C THR A 61 6.85 25.07 10.93
N VAL A 62 6.68 23.84 10.46
CA VAL A 62 5.38 23.16 10.32
C VAL A 62 5.40 21.87 11.13
N ARG A 63 4.31 21.60 11.85
CA ARG A 63 4.13 20.36 12.60
C ARG A 63 2.73 19.81 12.37
N TYR A 64 2.66 18.57 11.92
CA TYR A 64 1.41 17.83 11.81
C TYR A 64 1.05 17.17 13.15
N THR A 65 -0.24 17.13 13.45
CA THR A 65 -0.78 16.60 14.71
C THR A 65 -1.82 15.51 14.48
N LYS A 66 -2.44 15.49 13.29
CA LYS A 66 -3.43 14.49 12.89
C LYS A 66 -3.15 14.03 11.47
N PHE A 67 -3.40 12.76 11.22
CA PHE A 67 -3.30 12.14 9.91
C PHE A 67 -4.40 11.08 9.78
N SER A 68 -5.18 11.16 8.71
CA SER A 68 -6.10 10.13 8.30
C SER A 68 -6.05 9.96 6.78
N TYR A 69 -6.39 8.77 6.32
CA TYR A 69 -6.43 8.44 4.91
C TYR A 69 -7.63 7.56 4.61
N GLU A 70 -8.14 7.67 3.39
CA GLU A 70 -9.26 6.89 2.89
C GLU A 70 -8.88 6.31 1.52
N PHE A 71 -9.13 5.01 1.35
CA PHE A 71 -9.00 4.35 0.06
C PHE A 71 -10.35 4.44 -0.66
N GLY A 72 -10.36 4.91 -1.90
CA GLY A 72 -11.56 4.80 -2.72
C GLY A 72 -11.84 3.33 -3.10
N ASN A 73 -13.11 3.04 -3.37
CA ASN A 73 -13.57 1.68 -3.67
C ASN A 73 -13.31 1.22 -5.13
N GLU A 74 -12.74 2.09 -5.96
CA GLU A 74 -12.50 1.82 -7.38
C GLU A 74 -11.08 1.29 -7.64
N LYS A 75 -10.91 0.50 -8.71
CA LYS A 75 -9.58 0.13 -9.20
C LYS A 75 -8.81 1.40 -9.57
N ASN A 76 -7.65 1.62 -8.94
CA ASN A 76 -6.83 2.83 -9.08
C ASN A 76 -7.46 4.09 -8.48
N ALA A 77 -8.33 3.95 -7.48
CA ALA A 77 -8.79 5.11 -6.73
C ALA A 77 -7.60 5.81 -6.05
N LYS A 78 -7.55 7.14 -6.20
CA LYS A 78 -6.59 7.99 -5.47
C LYS A 78 -6.77 7.78 -3.97
N VAL A 79 -5.68 7.86 -3.22
CA VAL A 79 -5.74 7.83 -1.76
C VAL A 79 -6.01 9.25 -1.28
N ALA A 80 -7.16 9.48 -0.64
CA ALA A 80 -7.48 10.75 -0.05
C ALA A 80 -6.80 10.86 1.32
N ILE A 81 -6.10 11.96 1.56
CA ILE A 81 -5.38 12.22 2.81
C ILE A 81 -5.92 13.49 3.43
N LYS A 82 -6.19 13.41 4.74
CA LYS A 82 -6.58 14.55 5.58
C LYS A 82 -5.62 14.65 6.74
N MET A 83 -5.15 15.85 6.98
CA MET A 83 -4.18 16.17 8.02
C MET A 83 -4.59 17.43 8.73
N SER A 84 -4.17 17.55 9.98
CA SER A 84 -4.22 18.81 10.72
C SER A 84 -2.85 19.10 11.29
N GLY A 85 -2.53 20.37 11.46
CA GLY A 85 -1.25 20.79 11.99
C GLY A 85 -1.24 22.22 12.50
N LEU A 86 -0.04 22.68 12.81
CA LEU A 86 0.26 24.06 13.16
C LEU A 86 1.55 24.51 12.50
N ALA A 87 1.61 25.80 12.17
CA ALA A 87 2.78 26.41 11.58
C ALA A 87 3.15 27.72 12.27
N VAL A 88 4.42 28.11 12.20
CA VAL A 88 4.89 29.41 12.72
C VAL A 88 4.47 30.52 11.73
N GLY A 89 3.23 30.98 11.89
CA GLY A 89 2.63 32.04 11.08
C GLY A 89 2.17 31.63 9.68
N TYR A 90 1.36 32.48 9.06
CA TYR A 90 0.78 32.27 7.72
C TYR A 90 1.84 32.12 6.62
N ARG A 91 2.99 32.78 6.75
CA ARG A 91 4.10 32.67 5.79
C ARG A 91 4.64 31.25 5.68
N SER A 92 4.72 30.53 6.81
CA SER A 92 5.18 29.14 6.82
C SER A 92 4.20 28.23 6.08
N ILE A 93 2.89 28.49 6.20
CA ILE A 93 1.85 27.74 5.48
C ILE A 93 1.94 27.98 3.97
N ALA A 94 2.06 29.25 3.56
CA ALA A 94 2.21 29.58 2.14
C ALA A 94 3.43 28.89 1.51
N PHE A 95 4.59 28.95 2.18
CA PHE A 95 5.79 28.29 1.67
C PHE A 95 5.68 26.76 1.68
N GLN A 96 5.07 26.18 2.71
CA GLN A 96 4.82 24.74 2.74
C GLN A 96 3.88 24.30 1.60
N SER A 97 2.88 25.11 1.26
CA SER A 97 1.97 24.88 0.14
C SER A 97 2.71 24.88 -1.20
N ASP A 98 3.62 25.83 -1.41
CA ASP A 98 4.45 25.90 -2.62
C ASP A 98 5.36 24.66 -2.77
N LEU A 99 5.89 24.14 -1.65
CA LEU A 99 6.69 22.90 -1.66
C LEU A 99 5.83 21.68 -1.98
N PHE A 100 4.62 21.61 -1.43
CA PHE A 100 3.68 20.51 -1.71
C PHE A 100 3.26 20.49 -3.18
N ALA A 101 2.99 21.66 -3.77
CA ALA A 101 2.60 21.79 -5.18
C ALA A 101 3.70 21.35 -6.17
N GLN A 102 4.97 21.31 -5.75
CA GLN A 102 6.08 20.83 -6.57
C GLN A 102 6.20 19.30 -6.57
N ASN A 103 5.54 18.60 -5.64
CA ASN A 103 5.60 17.15 -5.57
C ASN A 103 4.59 16.51 -6.53
N LYS A 104 5.10 15.70 -7.46
CA LYS A 104 4.26 15.03 -8.48
C LYS A 104 3.34 13.94 -7.93
N ASN A 105 3.66 13.40 -6.75
CA ASN A 105 2.91 12.32 -6.11
C ASN A 105 1.74 12.86 -5.27
N PHE A 106 1.79 14.13 -4.87
CA PHE A 106 0.73 14.80 -4.12
C PHE A 106 -0.12 15.63 -5.07
N ILE A 107 -1.39 15.26 -5.18
CA ILE A 107 -2.35 15.80 -6.13
C ILE A 107 -3.26 16.77 -5.38
N ASP A 108 -3.31 18.00 -5.87
CA ASP A 108 -4.19 19.08 -5.40
C ASP A 108 -4.13 19.32 -3.88
N PRO A 109 -2.97 19.67 -3.30
CA PRO A 109 -2.87 19.98 -1.88
C PRO A 109 -3.57 21.30 -1.53
N VAL A 110 -4.48 21.24 -0.56
CA VAL A 110 -5.28 22.39 -0.11
C VAL A 110 -5.14 22.57 1.38
N PHE A 111 -4.61 23.73 1.78
CA PHE A 111 -4.62 24.18 3.17
C PHE A 111 -5.90 24.97 3.46
N SER A 112 -6.55 24.67 4.57
CA SER A 112 -7.83 25.27 4.97
C SER A 112 -7.91 25.47 6.49
N ASN A 113 -9.01 26.07 6.97
CA ASN A 113 -9.30 26.28 8.40
C ASN A 113 -8.19 26.99 9.19
N LEU A 114 -7.56 27.99 8.56
CA LEU A 114 -6.43 28.73 9.13
C LEU A 114 -6.85 29.56 10.33
N THR A 115 -6.36 29.23 11.52
CA THR A 115 -6.73 29.90 12.78
C THR A 115 -5.52 30.19 13.64
N LEU A 116 -5.37 31.42 14.14
CA LEU A 116 -4.27 31.79 15.03
C LEU A 116 -4.51 31.25 16.46
N ASP A 117 -3.49 30.62 17.05
CA ASP A 117 -3.50 30.20 18.45
C ASP A 117 -2.94 31.30 19.38
N ASN A 118 -3.09 31.10 20.69
CA ASN A 118 -2.63 32.05 21.71
C ASN A 118 -1.10 32.20 21.78
N ASN A 119 -0.35 31.32 21.12
CA ASN A 119 1.11 31.30 21.08
C ASN A 119 1.66 31.91 19.77
N GLY A 120 0.78 32.42 18.89
CA GLY A 120 1.16 33.01 17.61
C GLY A 120 1.40 31.99 16.49
N ASN A 121 1.06 30.71 16.69
CA ASN A 121 1.05 29.71 15.61
C ASN A 121 -0.29 29.74 14.87
N VAL A 122 -0.27 29.27 13.63
CA VAL A 122 -1.49 29.11 12.83
C VAL A 122 -1.82 27.64 12.74
N LEU A 123 -2.95 27.24 13.33
CA LEU A 123 -3.59 25.96 13.14
C LEU A 123 -4.15 25.87 11.72
N PHE A 124 -4.05 24.70 11.11
CA PHE A 124 -4.56 24.47 9.75
C PHE A 124 -5.03 23.03 9.58
N ASP A 125 -5.91 22.85 8.61
CA ASP A 125 -6.20 21.55 7.99
C ASP A 125 -5.58 21.49 6.60
N LEU A 126 -5.24 20.28 6.17
CA LEU A 126 -4.62 19.98 4.89
C LEU A 126 -5.29 18.76 4.28
N GLU A 127 -5.79 18.92 3.05
CA GLU A 127 -6.37 17.83 2.27
C GLU A 127 -5.64 17.70 0.95
N PHE A 128 -5.33 16.47 0.54
CA PHE A 128 -4.73 16.17 -0.76
C PHE A 128 -5.01 14.73 -1.17
N SER A 129 -4.80 14.43 -2.45
CA SER A 129 -4.86 13.07 -2.98
C SER A 129 -3.46 12.55 -3.30
N VAL A 130 -3.25 11.24 -3.26
CA VAL A 130 -1.99 10.61 -3.65
C VAL A 130 -2.20 9.68 -4.83
N ASP A 131 -1.24 9.69 -5.76
CA ASP A 131 -1.23 8.77 -6.90
C ASP A 131 -1.16 7.30 -6.41
N PRO A 132 -2.07 6.42 -6.84
CA PRO A 132 -2.09 5.01 -6.43
C PRO A 132 -0.77 4.26 -6.73
N SER A 133 -0.05 4.64 -7.79
CA SER A 133 1.23 4.01 -8.15
C SER A 133 2.34 4.31 -7.15
N PHE A 134 2.25 5.44 -6.43
CA PHE A 134 3.22 5.83 -5.42
C PHE A 134 3.08 5.02 -4.13
N VAL A 135 1.88 4.51 -3.86
CA VAL A 135 1.55 3.71 -2.66
C VAL A 135 1.42 2.21 -2.98
N ASP A 136 1.74 1.79 -4.20
CA ASP A 136 1.75 0.37 -4.55
C ASP A 136 2.91 -0.35 -3.84
N TYR A 137 2.59 -1.39 -3.06
CA TYR A 137 3.58 -2.09 -2.26
C TYR A 137 4.68 -2.75 -3.12
N LYS A 138 4.33 -3.29 -4.28
CA LYS A 138 5.30 -3.92 -5.17
C LYS A 138 6.24 -2.86 -5.75
N GLN A 139 5.71 -1.72 -6.16
CA GLN A 139 6.49 -0.59 -6.65
C GLN A 139 7.42 -0.02 -5.57
N MET A 140 6.94 0.07 -4.32
CA MET A 140 7.76 0.47 -3.16
C MET A 140 8.98 -0.43 -3.00
N LEU A 141 8.79 -1.76 -2.99
CA LEU A 141 9.91 -2.70 -2.86
C LEU A 141 10.92 -2.58 -4.00
N LEU A 142 10.45 -2.43 -5.25
CA LEU A 142 11.32 -2.25 -6.41
C LEU A 142 12.16 -0.97 -6.29
N THR A 143 11.57 0.10 -5.77
CA THR A 143 12.25 1.39 -5.60
C THR A 143 13.28 1.33 -4.46
N GLN A 144 12.98 0.68 -3.34
CA GLN A 144 13.93 0.49 -2.24
C GLN A 144 15.10 -0.44 -2.61
N SER A 145 14.88 -1.41 -3.49
CA SER A 145 15.94 -2.34 -3.94
C SER A 145 17.00 -1.69 -4.83
N GLN A 146 16.74 -0.47 -5.32
CA GLN A 146 17.62 0.27 -6.23
C GLN A 146 18.48 1.33 -5.53
N VAL A 147 18.33 1.48 -4.22
CA VAL A 147 19.11 2.37 -3.36
C VAL A 147 20.05 1.53 -2.49
#